data_AF-A0AAD9G6Q5-F1
#
_entry.id   AF-A0AAD9G6Q5-F1
#
_cell.length_a   1.000
_cell.length_b   1.000
_cell.length_c   1.000
_cell.angle_alpha   90.00
_cell.angle_beta   90.00
_cell.angle_gamma   90.00
#
_symmetry.space_group_name_H-M   'P 1'
#
loop_
_entity.id
_entity.type
_entity.pdbx_description
1 polymer ?
#
loop_
_entity_poly.entity_id
_entity_poly.type
_entity_poly.pdbx_seq_one_letter_code
_entity_poly.pdbx_strand_id
1 'polypeptide(L)'
;MLIQPTRLLSLCSPIKLPIGTMSSLTESMDIKEGKYVNLIPEQFLCRQSRIMKGILYLPQDSSAADKIAVSLALMSAVQLNHMELSIRMKLVDRLAERLFEFQTYAHKTRYLLNLEHDPLEVPDILWDDEKLCTLFMATLATFDVPQRVEKLNSRISWELDSLQSHSEYIRHKHSSRLEKIIILVITVELALGLGQALHKLL
;
A
#
# COMPACT_ATOMS: atom_id res chain seq x y z
N MET A 1 27.10 37.35 56.76
CA MET A 1 26.62 38.33 55.76
C MET A 1 27.51 38.20 54.54
N LEU A 2 26.87 37.99 53.37
CA LEU A 2 27.43 37.90 52.01
C LEU A 2 28.35 36.73 51.67
N ILE A 3 27.90 35.88 50.72
CA ILE A 3 28.63 35.51 49.50
C ILE A 3 27.56 35.17 48.44
N GLN A 4 27.69 35.79 47.25
CA GLN A 4 26.85 35.60 46.07
C GLN A 4 26.95 34.16 45.50
N PRO A 5 25.93 33.66 44.77
CA PRO A 5 26.13 32.54 43.87
C PRO A 5 26.27 33.02 42.42
N THR A 6 27.48 32.89 41.90
CA THR A 6 27.83 32.98 40.48
C THR A 6 27.29 31.78 39.69
N ARG A 7 26.85 32.09 38.47
CA ARG A 7 26.41 31.20 37.38
C ARG A 7 27.20 29.89 37.25
N LEU A 8 26.48 28.79 37.00
CA LEU A 8 26.91 27.78 36.03
C LEU A 8 25.75 27.44 35.08
N LEU A 9 25.96 27.85 33.83
CA LEU A 9 25.20 27.46 32.64
C LEU A 9 25.34 25.95 32.43
N SER A 10 24.30 25.16 32.73
CA SER A 10 24.18 23.82 32.16
C SER A 10 23.27 23.87 30.94
N LEU A 11 23.87 23.66 29.78
CA LEU A 11 23.23 23.55 28.48
C LEU A 11 22.02 22.62 28.52
N CYS A 12 20.93 23.05 27.90
CA CYS A 12 19.81 22.18 27.57
C CYS A 12 19.28 22.54 26.20
N SER A 13 19.47 21.60 25.29
CA SER A 13 19.00 21.66 23.92
C SER A 13 17.50 21.29 23.88
N PRO A 14 16.67 22.06 23.15
CA PRO A 14 15.30 21.67 22.85
C PRO A 14 15.27 20.54 21.81
N ILE A 15 14.51 19.48 22.08
CA ILE A 15 14.27 18.39 21.13
C ILE A 15 13.15 18.82 20.18
N LYS A 16 13.46 18.94 18.89
CA LYS A 16 12.50 19.33 17.84
C LYS A 16 12.00 18.07 17.13
N LEU A 17 10.72 17.74 17.29
CA LEU A 17 10.03 16.67 16.53
C LEU A 17 9.16 17.32 15.44
N PRO A 18 9.45 17.14 14.15
CA PRO A 18 8.60 17.64 13.07
C PRO A 18 7.42 16.68 12.85
N ILE A 19 6.21 17.11 13.17
CA ILE A 19 4.99 16.39 12.77
C ILE A 19 4.59 16.90 11.39
N GLY A 20 5.22 16.32 10.36
CA GLY A 20 4.83 16.48 8.96
C GLY A 20 3.79 15.43 8.54
N THR A 21 2.96 15.77 7.56
CA THR A 21 1.92 14.94 6.94
C THR A 21 2.38 13.52 6.60
N MET A 22 1.46 12.56 6.80
CA MET A 22 1.62 11.11 6.95
C MET A 22 2.25 10.30 5.79
N SER A 23 2.94 10.92 4.84
CA SER A 23 3.66 10.23 3.76
C SER A 23 5.18 10.15 3.95
N SER A 24 5.74 10.76 4.99
CA SER A 24 7.19 11.00 5.15
C SER A 24 7.86 10.31 6.35
N LEU A 25 7.16 9.44 7.10
CA LEU A 25 7.75 8.76 8.27
C LEU A 25 8.81 7.68 7.94
N THR A 26 9.11 7.45 6.66
CA THR A 26 10.25 6.62 6.22
C THR A 26 11.54 7.42 6.05
N GLU A 27 11.48 8.75 6.07
CA GLU A 27 12.70 9.57 6.03
C GLU A 27 13.15 9.79 7.48
N SER A 28 14.15 8.98 7.85
CA SER A 28 15.04 9.10 9.01
C SER A 28 14.61 10.08 10.10
N MET A 29 14.40 9.55 11.29
CA MET A 29 14.41 10.26 12.56
C MET A 29 15.77 10.98 12.75
N ASP A 30 15.93 12.12 12.09
CA ASP A 30 17.18 12.86 12.05
C ASP A 30 17.18 13.84 13.23
N ILE A 31 17.79 13.40 14.33
CA ILE A 31 18.00 14.20 15.54
C ILE A 31 19.04 15.27 15.19
N LYS A 32 18.57 16.40 14.66
CA LYS A 32 19.43 17.56 14.43
C LYS A 32 19.58 18.35 15.73
N GLU A 33 20.74 18.21 16.38
CA GLU A 33 21.18 19.09 17.46
C GLU A 33 21.46 20.50 16.89
N GLY A 34 20.41 21.29 16.73
CA GLY A 34 20.50 22.67 16.27
C GLY A 34 20.63 23.66 17.42
N LYS A 35 21.73 24.42 17.45
CA LYS A 35 21.86 25.67 18.22
C LYS A 35 20.76 26.67 17.76
N TYR A 36 19.63 26.71 18.45
CA TYR A 36 18.68 27.80 18.36
C TYR A 36 18.85 28.70 19.58
N VAL A 37 19.93 29.47 19.58
CA VAL A 37 20.08 30.63 20.47
C VAL A 37 19.49 31.81 19.72
N ASN A 38 18.48 32.45 20.31
CA ASN A 38 17.74 33.61 19.83
C ASN A 38 16.71 33.31 18.73
N LEU A 39 15.44 33.19 19.14
CA LEU A 39 14.22 33.68 18.45
C LEU A 39 12.98 33.18 19.22
N ILE A 40 12.92 33.47 20.52
CA ILE A 40 11.66 33.43 21.26
C ILE A 40 11.62 34.74 22.06
N PRO A 41 10.68 35.67 21.79
CA PRO A 41 10.48 36.83 22.65
C PRO A 41 10.19 36.34 24.07
N GLU A 42 10.80 36.96 25.09
CA GLU A 42 10.73 36.58 26.52
C GLU A 42 9.32 36.42 27.11
N GLN A 43 8.26 36.64 26.34
CA GLN A 43 6.86 36.55 26.76
C GLN A 43 6.30 35.12 26.74
N PHE A 44 7.08 34.11 26.35
CA PHE A 44 6.64 32.71 26.21
C PHE A 44 7.41 31.71 27.09
N LEU A 45 7.87 32.12 28.28
CA LEU A 45 8.27 31.21 29.35
C LEU A 45 7.04 30.46 29.90
N CYS A 46 6.47 29.56 29.08
CA CYS A 46 5.37 28.70 29.48
C CYS A 46 5.90 27.59 30.38
N ARG A 47 5.52 27.59 31.66
CA ARG A 47 5.73 26.50 32.62
C ARG A 47 4.99 25.19 32.28
N GLN A 48 4.27 25.14 31.16
CA GLN A 48 3.38 24.04 30.81
C GLN A 48 3.72 23.50 29.42
N SER A 49 3.68 22.17 29.27
CA SER A 49 3.83 21.50 27.98
C SER A 49 2.70 21.91 27.02
N ARG A 50 3.05 22.25 25.77
CA ARG A 50 2.08 22.70 24.75
C ARG A 50 2.49 22.26 23.36
N ILE A 51 1.50 21.98 22.50
CA ILE A 51 1.69 21.66 21.08
C ILE A 51 1.30 22.89 20.27
N MET A 52 2.21 23.40 19.43
CA MET A 52 1.94 24.54 18.54
C MET A 52 2.51 24.28 17.15
N LYS A 53 1.67 24.38 16.11
CA LYS A 53 2.03 24.18 14.70
C LYS A 53 2.76 22.84 14.43
N GLY A 54 2.32 21.76 15.09
CA GLY A 54 2.93 20.43 14.93
C GLY A 54 4.29 20.28 15.61
N ILE A 55 4.75 21.26 16.39
CA ILE A 55 5.94 21.18 17.22
C ILE A 55 5.50 21.06 18.68
N LEU A 56 6.00 20.03 19.35
CA LEU A 56 5.78 19.79 20.76
C LEU A 56 6.87 20.52 21.56
N TYR A 57 6.47 21.44 22.44
CA TYR A 57 7.39 22.18 23.30
C TYR A 57 7.32 21.60 24.72
N LEU A 58 8.40 20.96 25.18
CA LEU A 58 8.55 20.50 26.56
C LEU A 58 9.51 21.43 27.30
N PRO A 59 9.07 22.10 28.38
CA PRO A 59 9.98 22.82 29.26
C PRO A 59 10.90 21.84 30.00
N GLN A 60 12.13 22.25 30.31
CA GLN A 60 13.12 21.37 30.94
C GLN A 60 12.71 20.91 32.35
N ASP A 61 11.95 21.74 33.06
CA ASP A 61 11.34 21.46 34.37
C ASP A 61 10.02 20.67 34.26
N SER A 62 9.70 20.06 33.11
CA SER A 62 8.43 19.34 32.96
C SER A 62 8.36 18.15 33.91
N SER A 63 7.19 17.94 34.51
CA SER A 63 6.88 16.78 35.32
C SER A 63 7.20 15.48 34.55
N ALA A 64 7.67 14.45 35.25
CA ALA A 64 7.89 13.12 34.66
C ALA A 64 6.61 12.61 33.97
N ALA A 65 5.44 12.99 34.49
CA ALA A 65 4.14 12.68 33.90
C ALA A 65 3.98 13.22 32.45
N ASP A 66 4.46 14.43 32.16
CA ASP A 66 4.35 15.04 30.82
C ASP A 66 5.21 14.27 29.79
N LYS A 67 6.43 13.87 30.20
CA LYS A 67 7.35 13.07 29.37
C LYS A 67 6.76 11.69 29.09
N ILE A 68 6.18 11.06 30.11
CA ILE A 68 5.49 9.77 29.98
C ILE A 68 4.28 9.90 29.05
N ALA A 69 3.43 10.92 29.24
CA ALA A 69 2.24 11.14 28.42
C ALA A 69 2.58 11.29 26.93
N VAL A 70 3.64 12.03 26.61
CA VAL A 70 4.12 12.19 25.23
C VAL A 70 4.64 10.88 24.65
N SER A 71 5.46 10.14 25.40
CA SER A 71 5.99 8.84 24.95
C SER A 71 4.86 7.84 24.69
N LEU A 72 3.84 7.80 25.55
CA LEU A 72 2.67 6.95 25.39
C LEU A 72 1.83 7.37 24.16
N ALA A 73 1.65 8.68 23.94
CA ALA A 73 0.95 9.17 22.75
C ALA A 73 1.67 8.80 21.44
N LEU A 74 3.01 8.93 21.42
CA LEU A 74 3.82 8.51 20.27
C LEU A 74 3.76 7.00 20.07
N MET A 75 3.81 6.21 21.14
CA MET A 75 3.67 4.74 21.06
C MET A 75 2.32 4.35 20.46
N SER A 76 1.22 4.95 20.91
CA SER A 76 -0.12 4.74 20.35
C SER A 76 -0.18 5.13 18.86
N ALA A 77 0.50 6.20 18.45
CA ALA A 77 0.59 6.61 17.05
C ALA A 77 1.35 5.58 16.19
N VAL A 78 2.47 5.05 16.69
CA VAL A 78 3.23 3.99 16.00
C VAL A 78 2.40 2.71 15.86
N GLN A 79 1.66 2.34 16.91
CA GLN A 79 0.75 1.19 16.86
C GLN A 79 -0.35 1.37 15.81
N LEU A 80 -0.93 2.57 15.73
CA LEU A 80 -1.94 2.89 14.72
C LEU A 80 -1.36 2.77 13.30
N ASN A 81 -0.17 3.32 13.06
CA ASN A 81 0.51 3.21 11.76
C ASN A 81 0.77 1.74 11.38
N HIS A 82 1.17 0.91 12.35
CA HIS A 82 1.36 -0.51 12.11
C HIS A 82 0.06 -1.21 11.71
N MET A 83 -1.05 -0.91 12.39
CA MET A 83 -2.36 -1.46 12.04
C MET A 83 -2.82 -0.99 10.65
N GLU A 84 -2.64 0.29 10.33
CA GLU A 84 -2.99 0.84 9.03
C GLU A 84 -2.24 0.13 7.90
N LEU A 85 -0.94 -0.12 8.09
CA LEU A 85 -0.12 -0.84 7.13
C LEU A 85 -0.60 -2.29 6.96
N SER A 86 -0.91 -2.97 8.08
CA SER A 86 -1.46 -4.34 8.06
C SER A 86 -2.79 -4.42 7.32
N ILE A 87 -3.68 -3.44 7.53
CA ILE A 87 -4.97 -3.33 6.83
C ILE A 87 -4.74 -3.13 5.34
N ARG A 88 -3.87 -2.17 4.95
CA ARG A 88 -3.56 -1.90 3.53
C ARG A 88 -3.01 -3.14 2.84
N MET A 89 -2.11 -3.89 3.49
CA MET A 89 -1.56 -5.12 2.91
C MET A 89 -2.64 -6.19 2.68
N LYS A 90 -3.42 -6.52 3.72
CA LYS A 90 -4.50 -7.51 3.60
C LYS A 90 -5.54 -7.12 2.56
N LEU A 91 -5.81 -5.82 2.38
CA LEU A 91 -6.73 -5.33 1.38
C LEU A 91 -6.20 -5.57 -0.03
N VAL A 92 -4.93 -5.28 -0.29
CA VAL A 92 -4.31 -5.54 -1.60
C VAL A 92 -4.34 -7.02 -1.94
N ASP A 93 -4.00 -7.88 -0.97
CA ASP A 93 -4.00 -9.34 -1.17
C ASP A 93 -5.42 -9.86 -1.48
N ARG A 94 -6.43 -9.40 -0.73
CA ARG A 94 -7.84 -9.76 -1.00
C ARG A 94 -8.33 -9.26 -2.36
N LEU A 95 -7.94 -8.05 -2.77
CA LEU A 95 -8.29 -7.53 -4.09
C LEU A 95 -7.65 -8.37 -5.21
N ALA A 96 -6.39 -8.78 -5.03
CA ALA A 96 -5.70 -9.65 -5.97
C ALA A 96 -6.45 -10.98 -6.18
N GLU A 97 -6.86 -11.61 -5.08
CA GLU A 97 -7.58 -12.87 -5.09
C GLU A 97 -8.94 -12.74 -5.80
N ARG A 98 -9.71 -11.71 -5.46
CA ARG A 98 -11.02 -11.45 -6.09
C ARG A 98 -10.90 -11.16 -7.59
N LEU A 99 -9.88 -10.41 -8.00
CA LEU A 99 -9.64 -10.14 -9.42
C LEU A 99 -9.28 -11.42 -10.17
N PHE A 100 -8.48 -12.30 -9.56
CA PHE A 100 -8.12 -13.59 -10.15
C PHE A 100 -9.34 -14.51 -10.31
N GLU A 101 -10.22 -14.57 -9.31
CA GLU A 101 -11.49 -15.30 -9.39
C GLU A 101 -12.37 -14.76 -10.53
N PHE A 102 -12.53 -13.44 -10.60
CA PHE A 102 -13.38 -12.80 -11.61
C PHE A 102 -12.82 -12.99 -13.02
N GLN A 103 -11.50 -12.86 -13.20
CA GLN A 103 -10.83 -13.13 -14.47
C GLN A 103 -11.04 -14.58 -14.92
N THR A 104 -10.89 -15.55 -14.01
CA THR A 104 -11.12 -16.97 -14.30
C THR A 104 -12.58 -17.23 -14.70
N TYR A 105 -13.53 -16.60 -13.98
CA TYR A 105 -14.94 -16.68 -14.31
C TYR A 105 -15.24 -16.11 -15.70
N ALA A 106 -14.70 -14.95 -16.04
CA ALA A 106 -14.89 -14.32 -17.35
C ALA A 106 -14.31 -15.18 -18.49
N HIS A 107 -13.12 -15.77 -18.32
CA HIS A 107 -12.56 -16.71 -19.29
C HIS A 107 -13.44 -17.96 -19.46
N LYS A 108 -13.96 -18.52 -18.36
CA LYS A 108 -14.88 -19.65 -18.41
C LYS A 108 -16.16 -19.30 -19.16
N THR A 109 -16.73 -18.12 -18.91
CA THR A 109 -17.92 -17.65 -19.61
C THR A 109 -17.66 -17.45 -21.10
N ARG A 110 -16.51 -16.88 -21.50
CA ARG A 110 -16.10 -16.79 -22.90
C ARG A 110 -15.96 -18.16 -23.55
N TYR A 111 -15.35 -19.11 -22.84
CA TYR A 111 -15.17 -20.47 -23.33
C TYR A 111 -16.53 -21.15 -23.56
N LEU A 112 -17.45 -21.05 -22.60
CA LEU A 112 -18.81 -21.59 -22.73
C LEU A 112 -19.58 -20.92 -23.88
N LEU A 113 -19.49 -19.60 -24.01
CA LEU A 113 -20.10 -18.87 -25.13
C LEU A 113 -19.57 -19.31 -26.49
N ASN A 114 -18.26 -19.52 -26.63
CA ASN A 114 -17.68 -20.01 -27.88
C ASN A 114 -18.04 -21.48 -28.14
N LEU A 115 -18.22 -22.30 -27.11
CA LEU A 115 -18.73 -23.68 -27.24
C LEU A 115 -20.21 -23.70 -27.67
N GLU A 116 -21.03 -22.83 -27.09
CA GLU A 116 -22.44 -22.63 -27.47
C GLU A 116 -22.61 -21.86 -28.79
N HIS A 117 -21.54 -21.36 -29.39
CA HIS A 117 -21.58 -20.75 -30.72
C HIS A 117 -21.45 -21.79 -31.85
N ASP A 118 -20.93 -22.99 -31.57
CA ASP A 118 -20.89 -24.15 -32.46
C ASP A 118 -22.30 -24.59 -32.95
N PRO A 119 -23.38 -24.61 -32.13
CA PRO A 119 -24.73 -24.95 -32.56
C PRO A 119 -25.49 -23.86 -33.36
N LEU A 120 -24.84 -22.82 -33.88
CA LEU A 120 -25.46 -21.96 -34.90
C LEU A 120 -25.44 -22.59 -36.31
N GLU A 121 -24.71 -23.70 -36.48
CA GLU A 121 -24.89 -24.57 -37.65
C GLU A 121 -26.23 -25.31 -37.55
N VAL A 122 -26.89 -25.55 -38.69
CA VAL A 122 -28.16 -26.28 -38.71
C VAL A 122 -27.93 -27.64 -38.02
N PRO A 123 -28.66 -27.98 -36.94
CA PRO A 123 -28.53 -29.29 -36.31
C PRO A 123 -28.74 -30.43 -37.32
N ASP A 124 -27.93 -31.48 -37.25
CA ASP A 124 -27.95 -32.62 -38.20
C ASP A 124 -29.35 -33.23 -38.40
N ILE A 125 -30.19 -33.19 -37.36
CA ILE A 125 -31.59 -33.67 -37.38
C ILE A 125 -32.46 -32.91 -38.40
N LEU A 126 -32.10 -31.67 -38.74
CA LEU A 126 -32.87 -30.81 -39.63
C LEU A 126 -32.40 -30.93 -41.08
N TRP A 127 -31.25 -31.58 -41.36
CA TRP A 127 -30.66 -31.65 -42.70
C TRP A 127 -31.55 -32.38 -43.73
N ASP A 128 -32.40 -33.30 -43.26
CA ASP A 128 -33.29 -34.08 -44.12
C ASP A 128 -34.47 -33.24 -44.68
N ASP A 129 -34.81 -32.11 -44.07
CA ASP A 129 -35.94 -31.27 -44.49
C ASP A 129 -35.51 -29.81 -44.72
N GLU A 130 -35.31 -29.48 -46.00
CA GLU A 130 -34.86 -28.16 -46.46
C GLU A 130 -35.81 -27.02 -46.03
N LYS A 131 -37.10 -27.30 -45.81
CA LYS A 131 -38.05 -26.30 -45.30
C LYS A 131 -37.77 -25.94 -43.84
N LEU A 132 -37.42 -26.95 -43.03
CA LEU A 132 -37.07 -26.74 -41.63
C LEU A 132 -35.71 -26.04 -41.50
N CYS A 133 -34.73 -26.39 -42.35
CA CYS A 133 -33.47 -25.64 -42.46
C CYS A 133 -33.72 -24.14 -42.74
N THR A 134 -34.59 -23.85 -43.71
CA THR A 134 -34.89 -22.46 -44.11
C THR A 134 -35.62 -21.70 -43.01
N LEU A 135 -36.57 -22.35 -42.31
CA LEU A 135 -37.27 -21.77 -41.16
C LEU A 135 -36.34 -21.52 -39.97
N PHE A 136 -35.43 -22.45 -39.68
CA PHE A 136 -34.43 -22.31 -38.63
C PHE A 136 -33.50 -21.12 -38.92
N MET A 137 -32.99 -21.02 -40.15
CA MET A 137 -32.16 -19.90 -40.60
C MET A 137 -32.90 -18.56 -40.60
N ALA A 138 -34.16 -18.52 -41.05
CA ALA A 138 -34.99 -17.32 -40.97
C ALA A 138 -35.24 -16.88 -39.52
N THR A 139 -35.42 -17.84 -38.61
CA THR A 139 -35.60 -17.56 -37.17
C THR A 139 -34.31 -17.04 -36.55
N LEU A 140 -33.17 -17.65 -36.84
CA LEU A 140 -31.85 -17.16 -36.39
C LEU A 140 -31.56 -15.75 -36.91
N ALA A 141 -31.86 -15.47 -38.17
CA ALA A 141 -31.71 -14.15 -38.77
C ALA A 141 -32.68 -13.13 -38.15
N THR A 142 -33.91 -13.52 -37.84
CA THR A 142 -34.90 -12.63 -37.21
C THR A 142 -34.51 -12.24 -35.79
N PHE A 143 -33.88 -13.15 -35.05
CA PHE A 143 -33.42 -12.90 -33.67
C PHE A 143 -32.00 -12.34 -33.57
N ASP A 144 -31.30 -12.23 -34.71
CA ASP A 144 -29.93 -11.74 -34.84
C ASP A 144 -28.97 -12.33 -33.79
N VAL A 145 -29.18 -13.61 -33.50
CA VAL A 145 -28.42 -14.40 -32.53
C VAL A 145 -26.91 -14.30 -32.76
N PRO A 146 -26.37 -14.45 -34.00
CA PRO A 146 -24.92 -14.35 -34.22
C PRO A 146 -24.35 -12.97 -33.86
N GLN A 147 -25.03 -11.88 -34.26
CA GLN A 147 -24.54 -10.53 -33.96
C GLN A 147 -24.56 -10.21 -32.46
N ARG A 148 -25.55 -10.75 -31.73
CA ARG A 148 -25.62 -10.61 -30.27
C ARG A 148 -24.51 -11.37 -29.55
N VAL A 149 -24.16 -12.57 -30.02
CA VAL A 149 -23.06 -13.36 -29.45
C VAL A 149 -21.71 -12.70 -29.76
N GLU A 150 -21.50 -12.20 -30.98
CA GLU A 150 -20.28 -11.46 -31.35
C GLU A 150 -20.10 -10.19 -30.51
N LYS A 151 -21.19 -9.43 -30.31
CA LYS A 151 -21.19 -8.24 -29.45
C LYS A 151 -20.91 -8.59 -27.99
N LEU A 152 -21.43 -9.71 -27.50
CA LEU A 152 -21.17 -10.19 -26.13
C LEU A 152 -19.72 -10.68 -25.97
N ASN A 153 -19.19 -11.39 -26.97
CA ASN A 153 -17.81 -11.85 -26.98
C ASN A 153 -16.81 -10.68 -27.00
N SER A 154 -17.09 -9.67 -27.84
CA SER A 154 -16.37 -8.40 -27.85
C SER A 154 -16.45 -7.69 -26.50
N ARG A 155 -17.62 -7.79 -25.84
CA ARG A 155 -17.80 -7.22 -24.49
C ARG A 155 -16.94 -7.92 -23.43
N ILE A 156 -16.94 -9.24 -23.43
CA ILE A 156 -16.13 -10.03 -22.50
C ILE A 156 -14.63 -9.82 -22.78
N SER A 157 -14.23 -9.62 -24.03
CA SER A 157 -12.86 -9.28 -24.42
C SER A 157 -12.37 -7.98 -23.76
N TRP A 158 -13.10 -6.87 -23.89
CA TRP A 158 -12.63 -5.59 -23.31
C TRP A 158 -12.59 -5.65 -21.78
N GLU A 159 -13.54 -6.34 -21.16
CA GLU A 159 -13.61 -6.48 -19.71
C GLU A 159 -12.43 -7.32 -19.21
N LEU A 160 -12.11 -8.43 -19.88
CA LEU A 160 -10.93 -9.25 -19.59
C LEU A 160 -9.62 -8.47 -19.76
N ASP A 161 -9.46 -7.73 -20.84
CA ASP A 161 -8.23 -6.94 -21.08
C ASP A 161 -8.02 -5.89 -19.97
N SER A 162 -9.11 -5.22 -19.57
CA SER A 162 -9.06 -4.27 -18.45
C SER A 162 -8.69 -4.97 -17.14
N LEU A 163 -9.33 -6.09 -16.81
CA LEU A 163 -9.03 -6.87 -15.60
C LEU A 163 -7.59 -7.39 -15.58
N GLN A 164 -7.07 -7.81 -16.73
CA GLN A 164 -5.70 -8.29 -16.86
C GLN A 164 -4.70 -7.17 -16.54
N SER A 165 -4.93 -5.95 -17.02
CA SER A 165 -4.10 -4.79 -16.68
C SER A 165 -4.09 -4.51 -15.17
N HIS A 166 -5.25 -4.60 -14.50
CA HIS A 166 -5.34 -4.45 -13.04
C HIS A 166 -4.61 -5.60 -12.30
N SER A 167 -4.73 -6.83 -12.79
CA SER A 167 -4.03 -8.01 -12.26
C SER A 167 -2.51 -7.87 -12.38
N GLU A 168 -2.02 -7.41 -13.54
CA GLU A 168 -0.60 -7.16 -13.79
C GLU A 168 -0.05 -6.08 -12.87
N TYR A 169 -0.78 -4.98 -12.67
CA TYR A 169 -0.40 -3.92 -11.73
C TYR A 169 -0.21 -4.45 -10.30
N ILE A 170 -1.10 -5.32 -9.83
CA ILE A 170 -0.99 -5.95 -8.52
C ILE A 170 0.17 -6.95 -8.50
N ARG A 171 0.35 -7.77 -9.55
CA ARG A 171 1.45 -8.74 -9.67
C ARG A 171 2.83 -8.07 -9.63
N HIS A 172 2.99 -6.92 -10.29
CA HIS A 172 4.21 -6.12 -10.23
C HIS A 172 4.53 -5.67 -8.81
N LYS A 173 3.50 -5.31 -8.02
CA LYS A 173 3.68 -4.94 -6.61
C LYS A 173 4.15 -6.12 -5.77
N HIS A 174 3.60 -7.32 -5.98
CA HIS A 174 4.04 -8.54 -5.29
C HIS A 174 5.47 -8.94 -5.67
N SER A 175 5.80 -8.92 -6.97
CA SER A 175 7.13 -9.24 -7.47
C SER A 175 8.21 -8.31 -6.89
N SER A 176 7.93 -7.01 -6.83
CA SER A 176 8.85 -6.02 -6.23
C SER A 176 9.09 -6.27 -4.73
N ARG A 177 8.15 -6.87 -4.00
CA ARG A 177 8.35 -7.23 -2.59
C ARG A 177 9.31 -8.42 -2.44
N LEU A 178 9.16 -9.44 -3.28
CA LEU A 178 10.06 -10.60 -3.27
C LEU A 178 11.49 -10.21 -3.64
N GLU A 179 11.65 -9.36 -4.64
CA GLU A 179 12.98 -8.85 -5.05
C GLU A 179 13.69 -8.14 -3.88
N LYS A 180 12.98 -7.26 -3.17
CA LYS A 180 13.55 -6.55 -2.00
C LYS A 180 13.93 -7.51 -0.87
N ILE A 181 13.18 -8.60 -0.67
CA ILE A 181 13.51 -9.63 0.33
C ILE A 181 14.81 -10.35 -0.08
N ILE A 182 14.95 -10.73 -1.35
CA ILE A 182 16.17 -11.41 -1.84
C ILE A 182 17.40 -10.52 -1.67
N ILE A 183 17.30 -9.24 -2.06
CA ILE A 183 18.40 -8.27 -1.91
C ILE A 183 18.77 -8.14 -0.42
N LEU A 184 17.79 -8.01 0.47
CA LEU A 184 18.03 -7.96 1.92
C LEU A 184 18.78 -9.20 2.42
N VAL A 185 18.33 -10.40 2.06
CA VAL A 185 18.95 -11.66 2.51
C VAL A 185 20.41 -11.75 2.05
N ILE A 186 20.70 -11.42 0.79
CA ILE A 186 22.07 -11.45 0.26
C ILE A 186 22.96 -10.41 0.98
N THR A 187 22.44 -9.20 1.24
CA THR A 187 23.22 -8.17 1.93
C THR A 187 23.58 -8.55 3.37
N VAL A 188 22.66 -9.22 4.08
CA VAL A 188 22.92 -9.72 5.44
C VAL A 188 23.96 -10.83 5.43
N GLU A 189 23.84 -11.78 4.50
CA GLU A 189 24.80 -12.88 4.33
C GLU A 189 26.23 -12.35 4.08
N LEU A 190 26.36 -11.38 3.16
CA LEU A 190 27.64 -10.74 2.85
C LEU A 190 28.20 -9.97 4.05
N ALA A 191 27.36 -9.25 4.79
CA ALA A 191 27.80 -8.51 5.98
C ALA A 191 28.31 -9.45 7.09
N LEU A 192 27.63 -10.57 7.33
CA LEU A 192 28.07 -11.58 8.28
C LEU A 192 29.39 -12.23 7.83
N GLY A 193 29.51 -12.59 6.55
CA GLY A 193 30.73 -13.17 5.99
C GLY A 193 31.94 -12.24 6.10
N LEU A 194 31.76 -10.95 5.75
CA LEU A 194 32.82 -9.94 5.89
C LEU A 194 33.18 -9.68 7.35
N GLY A 195 32.19 -9.60 8.24
CA GLY A 195 32.44 -9.41 9.67
C GLY A 195 33.25 -10.56 10.28
N GLN A 196 32.93 -11.81 9.91
CA GLN A 196 33.69 -12.99 10.35
C GLN A 196 35.11 -13.01 9.78
N ALA A 197 35.29 -12.65 8.50
CA ALA A 197 36.60 -12.56 7.88
C ALA A 197 37.47 -11.49 8.55
N LEU A 198 36.88 -10.33 8.85
CA LEU A 198 37.58 -9.23 9.52
C LEU A 198 37.99 -9.61 10.95
N HIS A 199 37.11 -10.26 11.73
CA HIS A 199 37.44 -10.76 13.06
C HIS A 199 38.56 -11.81 13.04
N LYS A 200 38.69 -12.61 11.99
CA LYS A 200 39.81 -13.57 11.85
C LYS A 200 41.14 -12.89 11.50
N LEU A 201 41.09 -11.66 11.00
CA LEU A 201 42.25 -10.92 10.48
C LEU A 201 42.79 -9.89 11.49
N LEU A 202 41.97 -9.48 12.46
CA LEU A 202 42.32 -8.63 13.60
C LEU A 202 42.79 -9.49 14.79
#